data_AF-A0A662GGC7-F1
#
_entry.id   AF-A0A662GGC7-F1
#
_cell.length_a   1.000
_cell.length_b   1.000
_cell.length_c   1.000
_cell.angle_alpha   90.00
_cell.angle_beta   90.00
_cell.angle_gamma   90.00
#
_symmetry.space_group_name_H-M   'P 1'
#
loop_
_entity.id
_entity.type
_entity.pdbx_description
1 polymer ?
#
loop_
_entity_poly.entity_id
_entity_poly.type
_entity_poly.pdbx_seq_one_letter_code
_entity_poly.pdbx_strand_id
1 'polypeptide(L)'
;MRLKDWLKILEDFKKRRIKVIHISALQVATGHKKRSLTVALNRLEKIGLIRRVAKGWICIQPCEIWEIVRTVFPSAYISLEWALHHHE
;
A
#
# COMPACT_ATOMS: atom_id res chain seq x y z
N MET A 1 10.53 14.94 6.38
CA MET A 1 10.65 14.51 4.98
C MET A 1 9.93 15.48 4.06
N ARG A 2 10.60 15.85 2.98
CA ARG A 2 10.02 16.58 1.85
C ARG A 2 9.31 15.60 0.91
N LEU A 3 8.51 16.09 -0.02
CA LEU A 3 7.82 15.26 -1.01
C LEU A 3 8.81 14.43 -1.86
N LYS A 4 9.95 15.01 -2.23
CA LYS A 4 11.01 14.32 -3.00
C LYS A 4 11.53 13.07 -2.30
N ASP A 5 11.68 13.11 -0.97
CA ASP A 5 12.13 11.97 -0.17
C ASP A 5 11.11 10.83 -0.23
N TRP A 6 9.82 11.18 -0.13
CA TRP A 6 8.74 10.21 -0.26
C TRP A 6 8.69 9.57 -1.64
N LEU A 7 8.82 10.37 -2.70
CA LEU A 7 8.85 9.85 -4.06
C LEU A 7 9.99 8.85 -4.24
N LYS A 8 11.19 9.15 -3.73
CA LYS A 8 12.33 8.23 -3.79
C LYS A 8 12.03 6.90 -3.11
N ILE A 9 11.49 6.93 -1.88
CA ILE A 9 11.15 5.72 -1.14
C ILE A 9 10.07 4.90 -1.87
N LEU A 10 9.00 5.55 -2.33
CA LEU A 10 7.94 4.88 -3.07
C LEU A 10 8.46 4.26 -4.36
N GLU A 11 9.36 4.95 -5.07
CA GLU A 11 9.98 4.45 -6.29
C GLU A 11 10.89 3.25 -6.04
N ASP A 12 11.63 3.24 -4.92
CA ASP A 12 12.45 2.09 -4.52
C ASP A 12 11.59 0.84 -4.25
N PHE A 13 10.40 1.00 -3.67
CA PHE A 13 9.44 -0.11 -3.52
C PHE A 13 8.86 -0.57 -4.86
N LYS A 14 8.51 0.36 -5.75
CA LYS A 14 8.02 0.04 -7.10
C LYS A 14 9.05 -0.74 -7.91
N LYS A 15 10.34 -0.35 -7.85
CA LYS A 15 11.44 -1.08 -8.50
C LYS A 15 11.57 -2.52 -8.02
N ARG A 16 11.21 -2.79 -6.76
CA ARG A 16 11.16 -4.13 -6.16
C ARG A 16 9.86 -4.88 -6.47
N ARG A 17 8.98 -4.31 -7.31
CA ARG A 17 7.64 -4.82 -7.64
C ARG A 17 6.72 -4.95 -6.43
N ILE A 18 6.96 -4.17 -5.39
CA ILE A 18 6.14 -4.17 -4.18
C ILE A 18 5.01 -3.14 -4.36
N LYS A 19 3.78 -3.64 -4.51
CA LYS A 19 2.61 -2.77 -4.73
C LYS A 19 1.87 -2.39 -3.45
N VAL A 20 1.82 -3.32 -2.49
CA VAL A 20 1.06 -3.22 -1.24
C VAL A 20 2.03 -3.32 -0.08
N ILE A 21 1.95 -2.38 0.86
CA ILE A 21 2.94 -2.20 1.92
C ILE A 21 2.23 -2.00 3.25
N HIS A 22 2.67 -2.72 4.29
CA HIS A 22 2.26 -2.47 5.66
C HIS A 22 3.05 -1.31 6.27
N ILE A 23 2.40 -0.52 7.12
CA ILE A 23 2.97 0.66 7.77
C ILE A 23 4.25 0.34 8.55
N SER A 24 4.39 -0.87 9.09
CA SER A 24 5.61 -1.31 9.79
C SER A 24 6.84 -1.30 8.86
N ALA A 25 6.70 -1.72 7.60
CA ALA A 25 7.80 -1.71 6.63
C ALA A 25 8.25 -0.27 6.34
N LEU A 26 7.31 0.68 6.29
CA LEU A 26 7.64 2.10 6.15
C LEU A 26 8.31 2.68 7.38
N GLN A 27 7.91 2.24 8.58
CA GLN A 27 8.59 2.64 9.82
C GLN A 27 10.05 2.19 9.81
N VAL A 28 10.33 0.96 9.38
CA VAL A 28 11.69 0.44 9.23
C VAL A 28 12.46 1.21 8.17
N ALA A 29 11.84 1.45 7.00
CA ALA A 29 12.50 2.15 5.89
C ALA A 29 12.80 3.64 6.18
N THR A 30 12.00 4.30 7.01
CA THR A 30 12.09 5.75 7.26
C THR A 30 12.64 6.11 8.64
N GLY A 31 12.69 5.17 9.58
CA GLY A 31 13.02 5.44 11.00
C GLY A 31 11.99 6.30 11.74
N HIS A 32 10.84 6.62 11.13
CA HIS A 32 9.84 7.50 11.74
C HIS A 32 8.94 6.78 12.74
N LYS A 33 8.54 7.51 13.79
CA LYS A 33 7.51 7.08 14.75
C LYS A 33 6.15 6.94 14.04
N LYS A 34 5.34 5.98 14.49
CA LYS A 34 4.01 5.66 13.93
C LYS A 34 3.09 6.88 13.77
N ARG A 35 3.06 7.78 14.77
CA ARG A 35 2.24 9.00 14.73
C ARG A 35 2.65 9.94 13.59
N SER A 36 3.95 10.22 13.47
CA SER A 36 4.49 11.06 12.40
C SER A 36 4.23 10.45 11.02
N LEU A 37 4.38 9.13 10.91
CA LEU A 37 4.15 8.41 9.67
C LEU A 37 2.67 8.45 9.25
N THR A 38 1.74 8.37 10.22
CA THR A 38 0.29 8.48 9.94
C THR A 38 -0.07 9.84 9.34
N VAL A 39 0.49 10.94 9.88
CA VAL A 39 0.28 12.29 9.34
C VAL A 39 0.85 12.40 7.92
N ALA A 40 2.04 11.85 7.67
CA ALA A 40 2.64 11.85 6.34
C ALA A 40 1.82 11.05 5.33
N LEU A 41 1.38 9.84 5.70
CA LEU A 41 0.51 9.01 4.86
C LEU A 41 -0.81 9.70 4.53
N ASN A 42 -1.43 10.40 5.49
CA ASN A 42 -2.65 11.17 5.22
C ASN A 42 -2.41 12.27 4.18
N ARG A 43 -1.24 12.93 4.22
CA ARG A 43 -0.88 13.94 3.21
C ARG A 43 -0.66 13.30 1.84
N LEU A 44 0.04 12.16 1.77
CA LEU A 44 0.30 11.42 0.53
C LEU A 44 -0.98 10.88 -0.11
N GLU A 45 -1.92 10.42 0.72
CA GLU A 45 -3.24 9.95 0.27
C GLU A 45 -4.08 11.10 -0.31
N LYS A 46 -4.08 12.27 0.36
CA LYS A 46 -4.78 13.47 -0.14
C LYS A 46 -4.29 13.95 -1.51
N ILE A 47 -3.02 13.74 -1.83
CA ILE A 47 -2.44 14.10 -3.14
C ILE A 47 -2.47 12.92 -4.14
N GLY A 48 -3.08 11.79 -3.78
CA GLY A 48 -3.27 10.65 -4.69
C GLY A 48 -2.02 9.80 -4.94
N LEU A 49 -0.94 9.95 -4.16
CA LEU A 49 0.27 9.15 -4.33
C LEU A 49 0.15 7.73 -3.77
N ILE A 50 -0.76 7.54 -2.81
CA ILE A 50 -1.03 6.24 -2.18
C ILE A 50 -2.52 6.10 -1.94
N ARG A 51 -2.98 4.87 -1.70
CA ARG A 51 -4.34 4.57 -1.27
C ARG A 51 -4.33 3.63 -0.07
N ARG A 52 -5.11 3.89 0.98
CA ARG A 52 -5.32 2.92 2.05
C ARG A 52 -6.24 1.81 1.57
N VAL A 53 -5.86 0.56 1.84
CA VAL A 53 -6.62 -0.64 1.43
C VAL A 53 -7.14 -1.44 2.63
N ALA A 54 -6.44 -1.36 3.77
CA ALA A 54 -6.89 -1.93 5.04
C ALA A 54 -6.18 -1.23 6.21
N LYS A 55 -6.50 -1.63 7.44
CA LYS A 55 -5.87 -1.07 8.65
C LYS A 55 -4.35 -1.29 8.61
N GLY A 56 -3.60 -0.21 8.45
CA GLY A 56 -2.14 -0.24 8.39
C GLY A 56 -1.57 -0.63 7.01
N TRP A 57 -2.40 -0.90 6.01
CA TRP A 57 -1.96 -1.29 4.67
C TRP A 57 -2.25 -0.21 3.64
N ILE A 58 -1.26 0.06 2.79
CA ILE A 58 -1.37 1.01 1.70
C ILE A 58 -0.98 0.35 0.37
N CYS A 59 -1.56 0.84 -0.72
CA CYS A 59 -1.20 0.50 -2.09
C CYS A 59 -0.54 1.76 -2.72
N ILE A 60 0.59 1.58 -3.40
CA ILE A 60 1.47 2.68 -3.86
C ILE A 60 1.55 2.81 -5.41
N GLN A 61 0.81 1.96 -6.10
CA GLN A 61 0.69 1.87 -7.56
C GLN A 61 -0.66 1.22 -7.88
N PRO A 62 -1.16 1.21 -9.12
CA PRO A 62 -2.35 0.42 -9.44
C PRO A 62 -2.18 -1.05 -8.99
N CYS A 63 -3.07 -1.48 -8.09
CA CYS A 63 -3.13 -2.84 -7.55
C CYS A 63 -4.48 -3.44 -7.92
N GLU A 64 -4.47 -4.68 -8.38
CA GLU A 64 -5.68 -5.45 -8.57
C GLU A 64 -6.20 -6.00 -7.23
N ILE A 65 -7.51 -6.27 -7.15
CA ILE A 65 -8.14 -6.68 -5.89
C ILE A 65 -7.51 -7.98 -5.37
N TRP A 66 -7.17 -8.92 -6.26
CA TRP A 66 -6.49 -10.16 -5.85
C TRP A 66 -5.08 -9.94 -5.31
N GLU A 67 -4.36 -8.92 -5.77
CA GLU A 67 -3.02 -8.58 -5.26
C GLU A 67 -3.12 -8.04 -3.83
N ILE A 68 -4.17 -7.28 -3.55
CA ILE A 68 -4.46 -6.75 -2.21
C ILE A 68 -4.86 -7.90 -1.28
N VAL A 69 -5.84 -8.72 -1.68
CA VAL A 69 -6.37 -9.81 -0.84
C VAL A 69 -5.26 -10.79 -0.46
N ARG A 70 -4.47 -11.28 -1.44
CA ARG A 70 -3.37 -12.21 -1.19
C ARG A 70 -2.29 -11.65 -0.25
N THR A 71 -2.07 -10.34 -0.26
CA THR A 71 -1.03 -9.70 0.55
C THR A 71 -1.51 -9.36 1.95
N VAL A 72 -2.72 -8.79 2.06
CA VAL A 72 -3.28 -8.27 3.31
C VAL A 72 -3.93 -9.38 4.13
N PHE A 73 -4.55 -10.35 3.46
CA PHE A 73 -5.32 -11.43 4.06
C PHE A 73 -4.85 -12.78 3.49
N PRO A 74 -3.68 -13.29 3.90
CA PRO A 74 -3.05 -14.45 3.26
C PRO A 74 -3.87 -15.76 3.37
N SER A 75 -4.74 -15.87 4.37
CA SER A 75 -5.67 -16.99 4.53
C SER A 75 -7.02 -16.79 3.82
N ALA A 76 -7.28 -15.59 3.27
CA ALA A 76 -8.51 -15.32 2.56
C ALA A 76 -8.38 -15.77 1.10
N TYR A 77 -9.49 -16.27 0.57
CA TYR A 77 -9.67 -16.52 -0.85
C TYR A 77 -10.78 -15.62 -1.38
N ILE A 78 -10.72 -15.34 -2.67
CA ILE A 78 -11.80 -14.69 -3.40
C ILE A 78 -12.89 -15.72 -3.65
N SER A 79 -14.14 -15.38 -3.36
CA SER A 79 -15.26 -16.30 -3.56
C SER A 79 -15.46 -16.61 -5.05
N LEU A 80 -16.03 -17.78 -5.36
CA LEU A 80 -16.26 -18.21 -6.74
C LEU A 80 -17.18 -17.23 -7.48
N GLU A 81 -18.20 -16.70 -6.80
CA GLU A 81 -19.16 -15.73 -7.34
C GLU A 81 -18.46 -14.43 -7.73
N TRP A 82 -17.56 -13.93 -6.89
CA TRP A 82 -16.79 -12.73 -7.20
C TRP A 82 -15.85 -12.97 -8.37
N ALA A 83 -15.18 -14.13 -8.38
CA ALA A 83 -14.25 -14.50 -9.44
C ALA A 83 -14.97 -14.60 -10.79
N LEU A 84 -16.12 -15.28 -10.85
CA LEU A 84 -16.93 -15.38 -12.07
C LEU A 84 -17.41 -14.00 -12.55
N HIS A 85 -17.83 -13.13 -11.64
CA HIS A 85 -18.33 -11.81 -12.01
C HIS A 85 -17.27 -10.85 -12.58
N HIS A 86 -16.00 -11.03 -12.22
CA HIS A 86 -14.90 -10.14 -12.64
C HIS A 86 -13.95 -10.78 -13.66
N HIS A 87 -14.29 -11.96 -14.18
CA HIS A 87 -13.52 -12.67 -15.21
C HIS A 87 -14.11 -12.54 -16.63
N GLU A 88 -15.14 -11.71 -16.83
CA GLU A 88 -15.63 -11.24 -18.15
C GLU A 88 -14.90 -9.97 -18.60
#